data_AF-A0A2H4ZVD6-F1
#
_entry.id   AF-A0A2H4ZVD6-F1
#
_cell.length_a   1.000
_cell.length_b   1.000
_cell.length_c   1.000
_cell.angle_alpha   90.00
_cell.angle_beta   90.00
_cell.angle_gamma   90.00
#
_symmetry.space_group_name_H-M   'P 1'
#
loop_
_entity.id
_entity.type
_entity.pdbx_description
1 polymer ?
#
loop_
_entity_poly.entity_id
_entity_poly.type
_entity_poly.pdbx_seq_one_letter_code
_entity_poly.pdbx_strand_id
1 'polypeptide(L)'
;MTDYFEVHERDSAARVGALRLADPVTTPALVDDVDTATPGDCRHVLDDAGSRWPTPQDDPEGDESLLTVLPHRGLPAGTPDEVAEAFAVDYPDVAFPSAAVVSPDTAADHGSDAYVLAGAPGYVGHASAFVDAVTTVRNRIPADTALYLPGVATPRNVATLVYAGVDLVDPDRAVIRGTEGRYLTTDEAYFLEDLDELPCACPACQQPREAFDREDCVEHNVNALAAELRRVRRRIRDGRLRDYVEGQARQDNWLTATFRRLDQEYGYLEERTPLIRRADLSAASDDSLRRVEIQRFAERITDRYVPRFDDRPLVLVPCSARKPYSDSQSHKQYHDAIKWRAHVVSMTSPIGVVPQELELTYPAQHYDSVVTGNWTATEIEFVSRVLERYLEGTDYPEIIAHVPGEGYRDICERVADSLGREFTYTVTDHPTTADSLGNLAAELEGWDRYPKREREHNTIRAVADYQFGEGAGDELFDDLSTQGRYPQLRADDADGEQLAALAQQYGVLSLTTAGARRWVESDVPTKTVEIEPFVPHGSVLAPGITDASDDIRVGDDVVIQGEAAFGVGRAQMSGPEMRSSTRGIAVQMRHVEEQ
;
A
#
# COMPACT_ATOMS: atom_id res chain seq x y z
N MET A 1 -9.40 -0.46 -26.09
CA MET A 1 -9.35 -1.57 -25.10
C MET A 1 -7.94 -2.08 -25.11
N THR A 2 -7.34 -2.37 -23.96
CA THR A 2 -5.91 -2.71 -23.89
C THR A 2 -5.81 -4.22 -23.97
N ASP A 3 -5.03 -4.72 -24.94
CA ASP A 3 -4.97 -6.14 -25.26
C ASP A 3 -3.73 -6.85 -24.70
N TYR A 4 -2.73 -6.09 -24.21
CA TYR A 4 -1.41 -6.63 -23.95
C TYR A 4 -0.79 -6.31 -22.58
N PHE A 5 -1.45 -5.65 -21.63
CA PHE A 5 -0.84 -5.45 -20.29
C PHE A 5 -1.74 -5.80 -19.10
N GLU A 6 -1.37 -6.80 -18.31
CA GLU A 6 -2.17 -7.26 -17.16
C GLU A 6 -1.44 -7.07 -15.82
N VAL A 7 -2.12 -6.52 -14.82
CA VAL A 7 -1.60 -6.40 -13.45
C VAL A 7 -1.92 -7.66 -12.64
N HIS A 8 -0.91 -8.20 -11.95
CA HIS A 8 -1.08 -9.42 -11.14
C HIS A 8 -0.97 -9.17 -9.63
N GLU A 9 0.00 -8.36 -9.21
CA GLU A 9 0.25 -8.06 -7.79
C GLU A 9 0.61 -6.58 -7.63
N ARG A 10 0.37 -6.00 -6.45
CA ARG A 10 0.73 -4.61 -6.15
C ARG A 10 1.22 -4.41 -4.74
N ASP A 11 2.03 -3.37 -4.58
CA ASP A 11 2.42 -2.79 -3.31
C ASP A 11 2.39 -1.25 -3.46
N SER A 12 1.28 -0.65 -3.06
CA SER A 12 0.96 0.75 -3.37
C SER A 12 0.90 0.97 -4.90
N ALA A 13 1.43 2.08 -5.41
CA ALA A 13 1.45 2.35 -6.84
C ALA A 13 2.39 1.42 -7.65
N ALA A 14 3.32 0.72 -6.99
CA ALA A 14 4.15 -0.28 -7.65
C ALA A 14 3.36 -1.57 -7.90
N ARG A 15 3.66 -2.20 -9.03
CA ARG A 15 2.98 -3.42 -9.45
C ARG A 15 3.87 -4.39 -10.19
N VAL A 16 3.55 -5.66 -10.04
CA VAL A 16 4.03 -6.74 -10.89
C VAL A 16 2.92 -7.03 -11.88
N GLY A 17 3.20 -6.82 -13.15
CA GLY A 17 2.31 -7.18 -14.25
C GLY A 17 3.01 -8.04 -15.28
N ALA A 18 2.31 -8.29 -16.38
CA ALA A 18 2.83 -8.95 -17.56
C ALA A 18 2.44 -8.15 -18.81
N LEU A 19 3.44 -7.77 -19.59
CA LEU A 19 3.25 -7.40 -20.98
C LEU A 19 3.13 -8.71 -21.78
N ARG A 20 1.94 -8.97 -22.32
CA ARG A 20 1.49 -10.23 -22.91
C ARG A 20 1.87 -10.33 -24.39
N LEU A 21 3.13 -10.02 -24.70
CA LEU A 21 3.72 -10.31 -26.00
C LEU A 21 3.73 -11.83 -26.25
N ALA A 22 4.06 -12.25 -27.47
CA ALA A 22 4.22 -13.67 -27.82
C ALA A 22 5.09 -14.43 -26.79
N ASP A 23 6.17 -13.79 -26.31
CA ASP A 23 6.91 -14.17 -25.12
C ASP A 23 6.66 -13.16 -23.99
N PRO A 24 5.85 -13.51 -22.96
CA PRO A 24 5.43 -12.55 -21.94
C PRO A 24 6.60 -11.94 -21.14
N VAL A 25 6.55 -10.62 -20.94
CA VAL A 25 7.54 -9.86 -20.16
C VAL A 25 6.96 -9.46 -18.81
N THR A 26 7.51 -9.98 -17.72
CA THR A 26 7.10 -9.59 -16.35
C THR A 26 7.63 -8.22 -15.97
N THR A 27 6.76 -7.33 -15.50
CA THR A 27 7.10 -5.97 -15.06
C THR A 27 7.28 -5.87 -13.52
N PRO A 28 7.98 -4.84 -12.99
CA PRO A 28 8.77 -3.87 -13.73
C PRO A 28 9.92 -4.51 -14.51
N ALA A 29 10.18 -4.07 -15.74
CA ALA A 29 11.14 -4.71 -16.66
C ALA A 29 12.18 -3.74 -17.21
N LEU A 30 13.36 -4.29 -17.54
CA LEU A 30 14.38 -3.63 -18.32
C LEU A 30 14.14 -3.99 -19.79
N VAL A 31 13.74 -3.01 -20.58
CA VAL A 31 13.41 -3.18 -22.00
C VAL A 31 14.32 -2.31 -22.85
N ASP A 32 14.56 -2.74 -24.08
CA ASP A 32 15.41 -2.03 -25.03
C ASP A 32 14.94 -2.31 -26.46
N ASP A 33 15.46 -1.53 -27.39
CA ASP A 33 15.19 -1.65 -28.83
C ASP A 33 15.66 -3.02 -29.36
N VAL A 34 14.92 -3.57 -30.32
CA VAL A 34 15.25 -4.83 -31.00
C VAL A 34 16.58 -4.79 -31.75
N ASP A 35 17.00 -3.60 -32.20
CA ASP A 35 18.22 -3.43 -32.99
C ASP A 35 19.47 -3.17 -32.12
N THR A 36 19.34 -3.10 -30.79
CA THR A 36 20.47 -2.90 -29.90
C THR A 36 21.12 -4.21 -29.47
N ALA A 37 22.44 -4.16 -29.24
CA ALA A 37 23.22 -5.27 -28.72
C ALA A 37 23.61 -5.03 -27.25
N THR A 38 22.65 -4.58 -26.43
CA THR A 38 22.90 -4.27 -25.01
C THR A 38 23.29 -5.53 -24.24
N PRO A 39 24.40 -5.51 -23.47
CA PRO A 39 24.82 -6.67 -22.69
C PRO A 39 23.91 -6.91 -21.47
N GLY A 40 23.88 -8.16 -20.98
CA GLY A 40 23.19 -8.53 -19.74
C GLY A 40 21.74 -9.00 -19.92
N ASP A 41 20.99 -9.09 -18.81
CA ASP A 41 19.58 -9.51 -18.82
C ASP A 41 18.65 -8.33 -19.12
N CYS A 42 18.56 -7.98 -20.41
CA CYS A 42 17.67 -6.98 -20.98
C CYS A 42 16.68 -7.63 -21.97
N ARG A 43 15.47 -7.09 -22.09
CA ARG A 43 14.45 -7.57 -23.03
C ARG A 43 14.41 -6.67 -24.26
N HIS A 44 14.93 -7.18 -25.38
CA HIS A 44 14.89 -6.52 -26.69
C HIS A 44 13.51 -6.70 -27.31
N VAL A 45 12.58 -5.83 -26.94
CA VAL A 45 11.16 -5.95 -27.30
C VAL A 45 10.55 -4.62 -27.74
N LEU A 46 11.33 -3.53 -27.77
CA LEU A 46 10.83 -2.23 -28.24
C LEU A 46 11.11 -2.07 -29.73
N ASP A 47 10.11 -1.61 -30.47
CA ASP A 47 10.25 -1.22 -31.88
C ASP A 47 9.74 0.22 -32.06
N ASP A 48 10.64 1.18 -32.24
CA ASP A 48 10.27 2.59 -32.37
C ASP A 48 9.98 2.97 -33.82
N ALA A 49 8.70 3.18 -34.13
CA ALA A 49 8.23 3.60 -35.46
C ALA A 49 8.65 5.06 -35.82
N GLY A 50 9.30 5.76 -34.90
CA GLY A 50 10.11 6.93 -35.19
C GLY A 50 9.42 8.28 -34.93
N SER A 51 10.27 9.30 -34.87
CA SER A 51 9.83 10.67 -34.61
C SER A 51 9.18 11.32 -35.84
N ARG A 52 8.05 12.00 -35.62
CA ARG A 52 7.32 12.85 -36.57
C ARG A 52 7.82 14.31 -36.60
N TRP A 53 8.86 14.65 -35.83
CA TRP A 53 9.49 15.98 -35.87
C TRP A 53 10.24 16.26 -37.18
N PRO A 54 11.17 15.39 -37.64
CA PRO A 54 11.93 15.66 -38.85
C PRO A 54 11.13 15.42 -40.13
N THR A 55 10.32 14.36 -40.17
CA THR A 55 9.55 13.91 -41.34
C THR A 55 8.28 13.18 -40.91
N PRO A 56 7.25 13.10 -41.79
CA PRO A 56 6.14 12.18 -41.59
C PRO A 56 6.63 10.73 -41.47
N GLN A 57 5.90 9.91 -40.72
CA GLN A 57 6.11 8.47 -40.60
C GLN A 57 4.84 7.77 -41.05
N ASP A 58 5.02 6.67 -41.80
CA ASP A 58 3.93 5.78 -42.17
C ASP A 58 3.44 4.98 -40.95
N ASP A 59 2.24 4.41 -41.04
CA ASP A 59 1.72 3.55 -39.96
C ASP A 59 2.52 2.24 -39.90
N PRO A 60 2.97 1.81 -38.72
CA PRO A 60 3.76 0.58 -38.59
C PRO A 60 2.91 -0.66 -38.85
N GLU A 61 3.52 -1.69 -39.45
CA GLU A 61 2.86 -3.00 -39.67
C GLU A 61 2.62 -3.75 -38.35
N GLY A 62 3.52 -3.56 -37.37
CA GLY A 62 3.46 -4.13 -36.02
C GLY A 62 3.78 -5.62 -35.93
N ASP A 63 4.10 -6.08 -34.71
CA ASP A 63 4.44 -7.48 -34.40
C ASP A 63 3.92 -7.85 -33.00
N GLU A 64 3.20 -8.98 -32.86
CA GLU A 64 2.67 -9.46 -31.57
C GLU A 64 3.78 -9.84 -30.56
N SER A 65 5.02 -10.01 -31.02
CA SER A 65 6.18 -10.28 -30.18
C SER A 65 6.88 -9.02 -29.67
N LEU A 66 6.51 -7.83 -30.17
CA LEU A 66 7.16 -6.56 -29.87
C LEU A 66 6.15 -5.54 -29.31
N LEU A 67 6.66 -4.59 -28.53
CA LEU A 67 5.94 -3.40 -28.13
C LEU A 67 6.33 -2.26 -29.06
N THR A 68 5.46 -1.94 -30.01
CA THR A 68 5.74 -0.89 -30.99
C THR A 68 5.45 0.49 -30.39
N VAL A 69 6.47 1.33 -30.25
CA VAL A 69 6.28 2.76 -29.95
C VAL A 69 5.75 3.42 -31.19
N LEU A 70 4.51 3.90 -31.12
CA LEU A 70 3.82 4.48 -32.27
C LEU A 70 4.50 5.78 -32.73
N PRO A 71 4.35 6.16 -34.02
CA PRO A 71 4.94 7.38 -34.53
C PRO A 71 4.57 8.61 -33.70
N HIS A 72 5.56 9.36 -33.23
CA HIS A 72 5.34 10.28 -32.12
C HIS A 72 6.03 11.65 -32.28
N ARG A 73 5.62 12.62 -31.46
CA ARG A 73 6.32 13.89 -31.23
C ARG A 73 6.64 14.01 -29.75
N GLY A 74 7.83 13.57 -29.37
CA GLY A 74 8.30 13.71 -27.99
C GLY A 74 8.51 15.18 -27.66
N LEU A 75 7.92 15.64 -26.56
CA LEU A 75 8.06 17.01 -26.07
C LEU A 75 9.05 17.04 -24.89
N PRO A 76 10.00 17.99 -24.86
CA PRO A 76 10.84 18.21 -23.69
C PRO A 76 10.02 18.63 -22.47
N ALA A 77 10.54 18.32 -21.27
CA ALA A 77 9.96 18.81 -20.03
C ALA A 77 9.90 20.35 -20.01
N GLY A 78 8.77 20.90 -19.55
CA GLY A 78 8.54 22.35 -19.50
C GLY A 78 8.14 22.98 -20.83
N THR A 79 7.74 22.18 -21.82
CA THR A 79 7.10 22.70 -23.04
C THR A 79 5.78 23.41 -22.66
N PRO A 80 5.51 24.64 -23.16
CA PRO A 80 4.25 25.33 -22.85
C PRO A 80 3.02 24.57 -23.34
N ASP A 81 1.94 24.61 -22.57
CA ASP A 81 0.69 23.89 -22.84
C ASP A 81 0.15 24.17 -24.25
N GLU A 82 0.14 25.44 -24.66
CA GLU A 82 -0.30 25.86 -26.01
C GLU A 82 0.49 25.17 -27.14
N VAL A 83 1.78 24.89 -26.91
CA VAL A 83 2.64 24.18 -27.86
C VAL A 83 2.38 22.68 -27.79
N ALA A 84 2.24 22.12 -26.59
CA ALA A 84 1.95 20.70 -26.40
C ALA A 84 0.63 20.31 -27.08
N GLU A 85 -0.41 21.11 -26.91
CA GLU A 85 -1.72 20.93 -27.55
C GLU A 85 -1.63 21.08 -29.07
N ALA A 86 -0.95 22.12 -29.58
CA ALA A 86 -0.85 22.39 -31.01
C ALA A 86 -0.11 21.28 -31.80
N PHE A 87 0.76 20.52 -31.13
CA PHE A 87 1.54 19.44 -31.73
C PHE A 87 1.17 18.05 -31.22
N ALA A 88 0.06 17.93 -30.49
CA ALA A 88 -0.48 16.64 -30.04
C ALA A 88 -0.60 15.66 -31.22
N VAL A 89 -0.31 14.39 -30.95
CA VAL A 89 -0.30 13.33 -31.95
C VAL A 89 -1.57 12.52 -31.83
N ASP A 90 -2.30 12.41 -32.93
CA ASP A 90 -3.34 11.39 -33.07
C ASP A 90 -2.66 10.04 -33.35
N TYR A 91 -2.90 9.10 -32.44
CA TYR A 91 -2.39 7.74 -32.55
C TYR A 91 -3.34 6.85 -33.35
N PRO A 92 -2.82 5.99 -34.25
CA PRO A 92 -3.65 5.03 -34.96
C PRO A 92 -4.21 3.96 -34.01
N ASP A 93 -5.41 3.47 -34.30
CA ASP A 93 -5.99 2.30 -33.65
C ASP A 93 -5.36 1.04 -34.28
N VAL A 94 -4.63 0.27 -33.48
CA VAL A 94 -3.81 -0.86 -33.94
C VAL A 94 -4.14 -2.13 -33.16
N ALA A 95 -4.03 -3.27 -33.84
CA ALA A 95 -4.37 -4.58 -33.27
C ALA A 95 -3.16 -5.35 -32.68
N PHE A 96 -2.00 -4.70 -32.61
CA PHE A 96 -0.75 -5.24 -32.08
C PHE A 96 -0.31 -4.47 -30.82
N PRO A 97 0.58 -5.01 -29.99
CA PRO A 97 1.01 -4.36 -28.76
C PRO A 97 1.65 -3.01 -29.05
N SER A 98 1.10 -1.93 -28.48
CA SER A 98 1.50 -0.57 -28.83
C SER A 98 1.78 0.33 -27.65
N ALA A 99 2.64 1.33 -27.86
CA ALA A 99 2.94 2.37 -26.88
C ALA A 99 2.75 3.78 -27.46
N ALA A 100 1.94 4.59 -26.78
CA ALA A 100 1.77 6.02 -27.10
C ALA A 100 2.78 6.87 -26.33
N VAL A 101 3.33 7.92 -26.94
CA VAL A 101 4.28 8.83 -26.31
C VAL A 101 3.53 10.07 -25.79
N VAL A 102 3.52 10.26 -24.48
CA VAL A 102 2.72 11.29 -23.82
C VAL A 102 3.56 12.21 -22.94
N SER A 103 3.10 13.44 -22.75
CA SER A 103 3.52 14.34 -21.67
C SER A 103 2.41 14.40 -20.60
N PRO A 104 2.64 15.02 -19.43
CA PRO A 104 1.57 15.27 -18.47
C PRO A 104 0.34 15.96 -19.09
N ASP A 105 0.56 16.85 -20.07
CA ASP A 105 -0.51 17.61 -20.72
C ASP A 105 -1.26 16.80 -21.79
N THR A 106 -0.55 15.92 -22.52
CA THR A 106 -1.15 15.10 -23.59
C THR A 106 -1.57 13.70 -23.13
N ALA A 107 -1.34 13.35 -21.87
CA ALA A 107 -1.77 12.07 -21.29
C ALA A 107 -3.30 11.97 -21.31
N ALA A 108 -3.79 10.90 -21.94
CA ALA A 108 -5.18 10.50 -22.04
C ALA A 108 -5.22 9.01 -22.41
N ASP A 109 -6.41 8.42 -22.48
CA ASP A 109 -6.59 7.11 -23.09
C ASP A 109 -6.47 7.22 -24.63
N HIS A 110 -5.34 6.75 -25.15
CA HIS A 110 -5.04 6.69 -26.58
C HIS A 110 -5.23 5.28 -27.16
N GLY A 111 -5.85 4.35 -26.42
CA GLY A 111 -6.07 2.97 -26.86
C GLY A 111 -4.81 2.10 -26.91
N SER A 112 -3.69 2.57 -26.37
CA SER A 112 -2.41 1.83 -26.34
C SER A 112 -2.23 1.00 -25.07
N ASP A 113 -1.41 -0.06 -25.17
CA ASP A 113 -1.10 -0.98 -24.06
C ASP A 113 -0.03 -0.44 -23.11
N ALA A 114 0.77 0.50 -23.60
CA ALA A 114 1.78 1.20 -22.82
C ALA A 114 1.79 2.70 -23.16
N TYR A 115 2.35 3.48 -22.24
CA TYR A 115 2.55 4.92 -22.40
C TYR A 115 4.00 5.26 -22.07
N VAL A 116 4.67 5.95 -22.98
CA VAL A 116 6.03 6.44 -22.82
C VAL A 116 5.96 7.87 -22.32
N LEU A 117 6.53 8.16 -21.15
CA LEU A 117 6.58 9.52 -20.63
C LEU A 117 7.71 10.32 -21.31
N ALA A 118 7.33 11.16 -22.26
CA ALA A 118 8.21 12.07 -22.96
C ALA A 118 8.87 13.07 -22.00
N GLY A 119 10.15 13.37 -22.23
CA GLY A 119 10.87 14.35 -21.41
C GLY A 119 11.27 13.83 -20.02
N ALA A 120 11.20 12.52 -19.76
CA ALA A 120 11.61 11.89 -18.51
C ALA A 120 12.96 12.40 -17.94
N PRO A 121 14.03 12.59 -18.75
CA PRO A 121 15.29 13.14 -18.25
C PRO A 121 15.22 14.57 -17.70
N GLY A 122 14.19 15.35 -18.07
CA GLY A 122 13.96 16.69 -17.55
C GLY A 122 13.23 16.71 -16.20
N TYR A 123 12.43 15.68 -15.89
CA TYR A 123 11.74 15.54 -14.61
C TYR A 123 12.62 14.87 -13.54
N VAL A 124 13.32 13.79 -13.90
CA VAL A 124 14.19 13.06 -12.97
C VAL A 124 15.39 13.92 -12.58
N GLY A 125 15.59 14.11 -11.28
CA GLY A 125 16.48 15.12 -10.70
C GLY A 125 15.73 16.28 -10.01
N HIS A 126 14.44 16.48 -10.34
CA HIS A 126 13.56 17.47 -9.70
C HIS A 126 12.36 16.77 -9.06
N ALA A 127 12.42 16.53 -7.74
CA ALA A 127 11.44 15.69 -7.05
C ALA A 127 9.96 16.13 -7.24
N SER A 128 9.66 17.44 -7.20
CA SER A 128 8.30 17.93 -7.47
C SER A 128 7.87 17.58 -8.89
N ALA A 129 8.63 18.04 -9.88
CA ALA A 129 8.28 17.84 -11.30
C ALA A 129 8.17 16.36 -11.66
N PHE A 130 8.99 15.49 -11.08
CA PHE A 130 8.88 14.04 -11.26
C PHE A 130 7.59 13.48 -10.67
N VAL A 131 7.28 13.77 -9.41
CA VAL A 131 6.06 13.28 -8.76
C VAL A 131 4.83 13.81 -9.48
N ASP A 132 4.79 15.11 -9.77
CA ASP A 132 3.69 15.78 -10.47
C ASP A 132 3.46 15.15 -11.87
N ALA A 133 4.53 14.89 -12.63
CA ALA A 133 4.42 14.28 -13.95
C ALA A 133 3.90 12.83 -13.88
N VAL A 134 4.46 12.00 -12.99
CA VAL A 134 4.08 10.58 -12.89
C VAL A 134 2.65 10.43 -12.38
N THR A 135 2.25 11.14 -11.34
CA THR A 135 0.88 11.05 -10.80
C THR A 135 -0.15 11.60 -11.79
N THR A 136 0.16 12.70 -12.48
CA THR A 136 -0.71 13.26 -13.53
C THR A 136 -0.94 12.25 -14.65
N VAL A 137 0.13 11.67 -15.19
CA VAL A 137 0.02 10.67 -16.27
C VAL A 137 -0.75 9.45 -15.78
N ARG A 138 -0.43 8.92 -14.59
CA ARG A 138 -1.09 7.74 -14.01
C ARG A 138 -2.56 7.91 -13.70
N ASN A 139 -3.02 9.13 -13.47
CA ASN A 139 -4.43 9.43 -13.26
C ASN A 139 -5.19 9.64 -14.57
N ARG A 140 -4.50 9.80 -15.71
CA ARG A 140 -5.12 10.07 -17.02
C ARG A 140 -5.07 8.89 -17.99
N ILE A 141 -4.12 7.97 -17.83
CA ILE A 141 -4.03 6.75 -18.64
C ILE A 141 -4.80 5.59 -17.97
N PRO A 142 -5.29 4.61 -18.74
CA PRO A 142 -6.00 3.45 -18.18
C PRO A 142 -5.14 2.66 -17.18
N ALA A 143 -5.77 2.13 -16.14
CA ALA A 143 -5.07 1.43 -15.07
C ALA A 143 -4.37 0.14 -15.54
N ASP A 144 -4.90 -0.52 -16.56
CA ASP A 144 -4.35 -1.75 -17.14
C ASP A 144 -3.37 -1.48 -18.31
N THR A 145 -2.59 -0.40 -18.24
CA THR A 145 -1.56 -0.05 -19.25
C THR A 145 -0.21 0.20 -18.63
N ALA A 146 0.88 -0.21 -19.29
CA ALA A 146 2.23 -0.01 -18.78
C ALA A 146 2.67 1.47 -18.84
N LEU A 147 3.46 1.94 -17.86
CA LEU A 147 4.17 3.22 -17.97
C LEU A 147 5.66 2.96 -18.18
N TYR A 148 6.18 3.44 -19.31
CA TYR A 148 7.59 3.42 -19.67
C TYR A 148 8.24 4.77 -19.41
N LEU A 149 9.36 4.76 -18.66
CA LEU A 149 10.14 5.93 -18.33
C LEU A 149 11.56 5.86 -18.93
N PRO A 150 11.81 6.50 -20.10
CA PRO A 150 13.04 6.29 -20.83
C PRO A 150 14.24 7.07 -20.29
N GLY A 151 15.46 6.52 -20.41
CA GLY A 151 16.73 7.24 -20.31
C GLY A 151 17.15 7.71 -18.91
N VAL A 152 16.53 7.20 -17.85
CA VAL A 152 16.71 7.74 -16.48
C VAL A 152 17.07 6.71 -15.41
N ALA A 153 16.89 5.41 -15.69
CA ALA A 153 17.02 4.38 -14.68
C ALA A 153 18.47 4.05 -14.33
N THR A 154 18.72 3.85 -13.04
CA THR A 154 19.99 3.41 -12.46
C THR A 154 19.68 2.42 -11.34
N PRO A 155 20.64 1.56 -10.94
CA PRO A 155 20.44 0.68 -9.80
C PRO A 155 20.05 1.44 -8.52
N ARG A 156 20.51 2.69 -8.34
CA ARG A 156 20.19 3.51 -7.18
C ARG A 156 18.73 3.98 -7.14
N ASN A 157 18.15 4.37 -8.27
CA ASN A 157 16.84 5.04 -8.31
C ASN A 157 15.66 4.17 -8.75
N VAL A 158 15.91 3.03 -9.41
CA VAL A 158 14.84 2.29 -10.10
C VAL A 158 13.72 1.82 -9.16
N ALA A 159 14.04 1.47 -7.90
CA ALA A 159 13.01 1.10 -6.93
C ALA A 159 12.07 2.27 -6.58
N THR A 160 12.59 3.50 -6.55
CA THR A 160 11.77 4.71 -6.33
C THR A 160 10.92 5.03 -7.55
N LEU A 161 11.46 4.84 -8.77
CA LEU A 161 10.69 4.98 -10.01
C LEU A 161 9.51 3.99 -10.03
N VAL A 162 9.77 2.72 -9.71
CA VAL A 162 8.73 1.69 -9.62
C VAL A 162 7.73 1.99 -8.50
N TYR A 163 8.19 2.45 -7.34
CA TYR A 163 7.31 2.85 -6.23
C TYR A 163 6.38 4.01 -6.58
N ALA A 164 6.82 4.95 -7.43
CA ALA A 164 5.97 5.99 -7.98
C ALA A 164 4.94 5.45 -9.00
N GLY A 165 5.12 4.22 -9.48
CA GLY A 165 4.25 3.55 -10.43
C GLY A 165 4.84 3.48 -11.84
N VAL A 166 6.14 3.28 -12.03
CA VAL A 166 6.73 2.98 -13.36
C VAL A 166 6.81 1.46 -13.58
N ASP A 167 6.49 0.99 -14.79
CA ASP A 167 6.56 -0.45 -15.14
C ASP A 167 7.72 -0.80 -16.06
N LEU A 168 8.13 0.08 -16.96
CA LEU A 168 9.19 -0.19 -17.93
C LEU A 168 10.28 0.87 -17.80
N VAL A 169 11.53 0.45 -17.94
CA VAL A 169 12.72 1.31 -18.01
C VAL A 169 13.71 0.72 -19.01
N ASP A 170 14.63 1.54 -19.51
CA ASP A 170 15.70 1.12 -20.42
C ASP A 170 17.10 1.19 -19.78
N PRO A 171 18.11 0.58 -20.42
CA PRO A 171 19.48 0.59 -19.95
C PRO A 171 20.25 1.86 -20.33
N ASP A 172 19.71 2.80 -21.10
CA ASP A 172 20.47 3.91 -21.72
C ASP A 172 21.30 4.69 -20.71
N ARG A 173 20.69 5.03 -19.57
CA ARG A 173 21.39 5.77 -18.53
C ARG A 173 22.51 4.93 -17.91
N ALA A 174 22.31 3.64 -17.71
CA ALA A 174 23.34 2.73 -17.21
C ALA A 174 24.50 2.58 -18.20
N VAL A 175 24.18 2.47 -19.50
CA VAL A 175 25.14 2.38 -20.61
C VAL A 175 25.96 3.66 -20.72
N ILE A 176 25.31 4.83 -20.83
CA ILE A 176 26.00 6.12 -20.91
C ILE A 176 26.97 6.29 -19.74
N ARG A 177 26.52 5.99 -18.51
CA ARG A 177 27.38 6.06 -17.33
C ARG A 177 28.57 5.10 -17.41
N GLY A 178 28.38 3.87 -17.91
CA GLY A 178 29.48 2.93 -18.12
C GLY A 178 30.53 3.47 -19.11
N THR A 179 30.09 4.04 -20.24
CA THR A 179 30.99 4.64 -21.24
C THR A 179 31.76 5.87 -20.72
N GLU A 180 31.19 6.58 -19.75
CA GLU A 180 31.84 7.67 -19.01
C GLU A 180 32.84 7.17 -17.96
N GLY A 181 32.93 5.86 -17.72
CA GLY A 181 33.73 5.27 -16.64
C GLY A 181 33.09 5.45 -15.26
N ARG A 182 31.76 5.48 -15.17
CA ARG A 182 31.01 5.53 -13.91
C ARG A 182 30.46 4.15 -13.56
N TYR A 183 30.98 3.58 -12.49
CA TYR A 183 30.54 2.30 -11.93
C TYR A 183 29.36 2.51 -10.98
N LEU A 184 28.19 1.96 -11.34
CA LEU A 184 26.94 2.17 -10.59
C LEU A 184 26.70 1.05 -9.57
N THR A 185 26.28 1.44 -8.37
CA THR A 185 25.74 0.53 -7.34
C THR A 185 24.33 1.00 -6.92
N THR A 186 23.71 0.28 -6.00
CA THR A 186 22.38 0.60 -5.47
C THR A 186 22.36 1.81 -4.54
N ASP A 187 23.54 2.31 -4.15
CA ASP A 187 23.76 3.37 -3.19
C ASP A 187 24.68 4.47 -3.73
N GLU A 188 25.64 4.16 -4.61
CA GLU A 188 26.63 5.12 -5.10
C GLU A 188 26.93 4.99 -6.62
N ALA A 189 27.67 5.95 -7.18
CA ALA A 189 28.15 6.00 -8.55
C ALA A 189 29.62 6.44 -8.55
N TYR A 190 30.51 5.45 -8.54
CA TYR A 190 31.96 5.66 -8.41
C TYR A 190 32.58 6.03 -9.76
N PHE A 191 33.67 6.81 -9.73
CA PHE A 191 34.58 6.82 -10.86
C PHE A 191 35.34 5.50 -10.87
N LEU A 192 35.39 4.85 -12.02
CA LEU A 192 36.05 3.55 -12.14
C LEU A 192 37.51 3.64 -11.67
N GLU A 193 38.24 4.68 -12.07
CA GLU A 193 39.65 4.92 -11.69
C GLU A 193 39.91 5.04 -10.17
N ASP A 194 38.89 5.37 -9.38
CA ASP A 194 39.01 5.52 -7.92
C ASP A 194 38.77 4.21 -7.16
N LEU A 195 38.33 3.14 -7.83
CA LEU A 195 38.07 1.85 -7.20
C LEU A 195 39.34 1.01 -7.10
N ASP A 196 39.67 0.59 -5.87
CA ASP A 196 40.71 -0.42 -5.58
C ASP A 196 40.18 -1.86 -5.79
N GLU A 197 38.88 -2.07 -5.55
CA GLU A 197 38.18 -3.35 -5.73
C GLU A 197 36.81 -3.12 -6.38
N LEU A 198 36.26 -4.17 -7.02
CA LEU A 198 34.94 -4.14 -7.65
C LEU A 198 33.90 -4.71 -6.66
N PRO A 199 33.01 -3.88 -6.07
CA PRO A 199 32.07 -4.31 -5.04
C PRO A 199 30.83 -5.01 -5.64
N CYS A 200 31.03 -5.99 -6.52
CA CYS A 200 29.97 -6.73 -7.19
C CYS A 200 30.42 -8.16 -7.53
N ALA A 201 29.45 -9.07 -7.65
CA ALA A 201 29.67 -10.47 -7.99
C ALA A 201 29.18 -10.86 -9.40
N CYS A 202 28.78 -9.88 -10.24
CA CYS A 202 28.32 -10.14 -11.60
C CYS A 202 29.45 -10.67 -12.50
N PRO A 203 29.14 -11.33 -13.63
CA PRO A 203 30.16 -11.89 -14.54
C PRO A 203 31.23 -10.88 -14.96
N ALA A 204 30.85 -9.65 -15.34
CA ALA A 204 31.80 -8.59 -15.70
C ALA A 204 32.78 -8.26 -14.57
N CYS A 205 32.37 -8.36 -13.31
CA CYS A 205 33.21 -8.06 -12.14
C CYS A 205 34.08 -9.23 -11.67
N GLN A 206 33.98 -10.41 -12.29
CA GLN A 206 34.81 -11.59 -11.95
C GLN A 206 36.20 -11.53 -12.60
N GLN A 207 36.80 -10.35 -12.61
CA GLN A 207 38.15 -10.09 -13.13
C GLN A 207 38.85 -9.04 -12.23
N PRO A 208 40.20 -8.97 -12.26
CA PRO A 208 40.94 -7.97 -11.51
C PRO A 208 40.53 -6.55 -11.91
N ARG A 209 40.48 -5.64 -10.94
CA ARG A 209 40.12 -4.23 -11.18
C ARG A 209 40.99 -3.61 -12.27
N GLU A 210 42.28 -3.91 -12.34
CA GLU A 210 43.21 -3.34 -13.33
C GLU A 210 42.91 -3.77 -14.78
N ALA A 211 42.24 -4.90 -14.96
CA ALA A 211 41.79 -5.38 -16.27
C ALA A 211 40.40 -4.85 -16.65
N PHE A 212 39.64 -4.36 -15.67
CA PHE A 212 38.27 -3.91 -15.85
C PHE A 212 38.22 -2.52 -16.50
N ASP A 213 37.63 -2.45 -17.68
CA ASP A 213 37.55 -1.23 -18.49
C ASP A 213 36.13 -0.64 -18.55
N ARG A 214 35.89 0.27 -19.51
CA ARG A 214 34.60 0.94 -19.68
C ARG A 214 33.54 0.05 -20.30
N GLU A 215 33.92 -0.90 -21.16
CA GLU A 215 32.99 -1.86 -21.75
C GLU A 215 32.50 -2.82 -20.66
N ASP A 216 33.41 -3.30 -19.81
CA ASP A 216 33.05 -4.08 -18.62
C ASP A 216 32.14 -3.28 -17.67
N CYS A 217 32.39 -1.97 -17.55
CA CYS A 217 31.58 -1.07 -16.74
C CYS A 217 30.16 -0.92 -17.26
N VAL A 218 29.97 -0.86 -18.58
CA VAL A 218 28.64 -0.91 -19.22
C VAL A 218 27.92 -2.21 -18.86
N GLU A 219 28.57 -3.35 -19.07
CA GLU A 219 27.98 -4.66 -18.74
C GLU A 219 27.62 -4.78 -17.25
N HIS A 220 28.50 -4.35 -16.34
CA HIS A 220 28.21 -4.30 -14.90
C HIS A 220 27.00 -3.43 -14.59
N ASN A 221 26.93 -2.21 -15.13
CA ASN A 221 25.85 -1.28 -14.83
C ASN A 221 24.49 -1.83 -15.26
N VAL A 222 24.42 -2.45 -16.44
CA VAL A 222 23.19 -3.10 -16.93
C VAL A 222 22.83 -4.31 -16.06
N ASN A 223 23.81 -5.16 -15.73
CA ASN A 223 23.60 -6.30 -14.83
C ASN A 223 23.12 -5.88 -13.43
N ALA A 224 23.68 -4.80 -12.87
CA ALA A 224 23.29 -4.24 -11.58
C ALA A 224 21.85 -3.71 -11.61
N LEU A 225 21.46 -3.04 -12.70
CA LEU A 225 20.10 -2.52 -12.88
C LEU A 225 19.08 -3.67 -13.02
N ALA A 226 19.39 -4.69 -13.83
CA ALA A 226 18.56 -5.87 -13.98
C ALA A 226 18.43 -6.67 -12.66
N ALA A 227 19.52 -6.78 -11.89
CA ALA A 227 19.48 -7.39 -10.56
C ALA A 227 18.59 -6.60 -9.60
N GLU A 228 18.64 -5.26 -9.64
CA GLU A 228 17.79 -4.42 -8.80
C GLU A 228 16.31 -4.57 -9.14
N LEU A 229 15.94 -4.57 -10.43
CA LEU A 229 14.56 -4.83 -10.85
C LEU A 229 14.02 -6.18 -10.36
N ARG A 230 14.85 -7.23 -10.32
CA ARG A 230 14.48 -8.53 -9.72
C ARG A 230 14.23 -8.39 -8.20
N ARG A 231 15.03 -7.62 -7.48
CA ARG A 231 14.83 -7.35 -6.04
C ARG A 231 13.54 -6.57 -5.82
N VAL A 232 13.29 -5.52 -6.60
CA VAL A 232 12.05 -4.73 -6.56
C VAL A 232 10.83 -5.63 -6.79
N ARG A 233 10.85 -6.48 -7.82
CA ARG A 233 9.78 -7.47 -8.05
C ARG A 233 9.56 -8.37 -6.84
N ARG A 234 10.62 -8.86 -6.20
CA ARG A 234 10.48 -9.67 -4.98
C ARG A 234 9.87 -8.86 -3.82
N ARG A 235 10.28 -7.61 -3.65
CA ARG A 235 9.77 -6.71 -2.60
C ARG A 235 8.28 -6.38 -2.76
N ILE A 236 7.80 -6.20 -4.00
CA ILE A 236 6.38 -6.01 -4.29
C ILE A 236 5.58 -7.25 -3.87
N ARG A 237 6.01 -8.46 -4.28
CA ARG A 237 5.35 -9.72 -3.88
C ARG A 237 5.36 -9.96 -2.36
N ASP A 238 6.41 -9.49 -1.71
CA ASP A 238 6.52 -9.54 -0.25
C ASP A 238 5.70 -8.44 0.44
N GLY A 239 5.11 -7.48 -0.28
CA GLY A 239 4.42 -6.33 0.31
C GLY A 239 5.33 -5.44 1.16
N ARG A 240 6.62 -5.36 0.79
CA ARG A 240 7.71 -4.71 1.53
C ARG A 240 8.56 -3.78 0.65
N LEU A 241 8.03 -3.31 -0.48
CA LEU A 241 8.74 -2.34 -1.31
C LEU A 241 8.89 -1.01 -0.56
N ARG A 242 7.85 -0.58 0.16
CA ARG A 242 7.90 0.67 0.94
C ARG A 242 9.06 0.68 1.94
N ASP A 243 9.28 -0.41 2.68
CA ASP A 243 10.42 -0.53 3.61
C ASP A 243 11.76 -0.35 2.89
N TYR A 244 11.88 -0.92 1.70
CA TYR A 244 13.10 -0.90 0.92
C TYR A 244 13.40 0.51 0.39
N VAL A 245 12.38 1.19 -0.14
CA VAL A 245 12.51 2.58 -0.63
C VAL A 245 12.79 3.55 0.51
N GLU A 246 12.16 3.39 1.68
CA GLU A 246 12.45 4.19 2.88
C GLU A 246 13.93 4.04 3.31
N GLY A 247 14.49 2.83 3.22
CA GLY A 247 15.91 2.60 3.44
C GLY A 247 16.81 3.26 2.39
N GLN A 248 16.45 3.16 1.11
CA GLN A 248 17.20 3.78 0.01
C GLN A 248 17.12 5.31 0.02
N ALA A 249 16.03 5.89 0.51
CA ALA A 249 15.88 7.34 0.62
C ALA A 249 17.08 7.97 1.35
N ARG A 250 17.70 7.26 2.31
CA ARG A 250 18.87 7.76 3.07
C ARG A 250 20.19 7.80 2.29
N GLN A 251 20.24 7.25 1.08
CA GLN A 251 21.46 7.19 0.27
C GLN A 251 21.59 8.38 -0.71
N ASP A 252 20.50 9.09 -1.00
CA ASP A 252 20.52 10.18 -1.98
C ASP A 252 19.42 11.23 -1.70
N ASN A 253 19.78 12.50 -1.94
CA ASN A 253 18.88 13.63 -1.66
C ASN A 253 17.65 13.65 -2.58
N TRP A 254 17.78 13.29 -3.85
CA TRP A 254 16.66 13.22 -4.78
C TRP A 254 15.73 12.07 -4.43
N LEU A 255 16.26 10.92 -3.98
CA LEU A 255 15.44 9.82 -3.46
C LEU A 255 14.66 10.25 -2.21
N THR A 256 15.31 10.88 -1.22
CA THR A 256 14.61 11.43 -0.05
C THR A 256 13.50 12.40 -0.45
N ALA A 257 13.81 13.35 -1.33
CA ALA A 257 12.85 14.37 -1.74
C ALA A 257 11.65 13.76 -2.48
N THR A 258 11.91 12.83 -3.41
CA THR A 258 10.86 12.15 -4.18
C THR A 258 9.96 11.30 -3.29
N PHE A 259 10.56 10.47 -2.43
CA PHE A 259 9.84 9.66 -1.45
C PHE A 259 8.91 10.49 -0.56
N ARG A 260 9.40 11.60 -0.01
CA ARG A 260 8.58 12.50 0.83
C ARG A 260 7.51 13.27 0.05
N ARG A 261 7.73 13.56 -1.23
CA ARG A 261 6.72 14.16 -2.09
C ARG A 261 5.61 13.16 -2.43
N LEU A 262 5.95 11.90 -2.70
CA LEU A 262 4.96 10.84 -2.87
C LEU A 262 4.08 10.68 -1.62
N ASP A 263 4.65 10.79 -0.42
CA ASP A 263 3.86 10.77 0.84
C ASP A 263 2.88 11.94 0.97
N GLN A 264 3.16 13.06 0.31
CA GLN A 264 2.25 14.22 0.28
C GLN A 264 1.09 14.01 -0.70
N GLU A 265 1.26 13.14 -1.69
CA GLU A 265 0.23 12.67 -2.62
C GLU A 265 -0.58 11.51 -1.99
N TYR A 266 -1.13 11.73 -0.79
CA TYR A 266 -1.81 10.68 -0.01
C TYR A 266 -2.91 9.98 -0.83
N GLY A 267 -3.80 10.72 -1.51
CA GLY A 267 -4.88 10.12 -2.29
C GLY A 267 -4.39 9.18 -3.40
N TYR A 268 -3.28 9.53 -4.06
CA TYR A 268 -2.68 8.70 -5.11
C TYR A 268 -2.18 7.36 -4.55
N LEU A 269 -1.45 7.39 -3.43
CA LEU A 269 -0.92 6.19 -2.79
C LEU A 269 -2.01 5.40 -2.06
N GLU A 270 -2.96 6.06 -1.39
CA GLU A 270 -4.04 5.46 -0.61
C GLU A 270 -4.90 4.56 -1.48
N GLU A 271 -5.35 5.07 -2.62
CA GLU A 271 -6.18 4.33 -3.57
C GLU A 271 -5.52 3.03 -4.04
N ARG A 272 -4.19 3.04 -4.16
CA ARG A 272 -3.39 1.94 -4.70
C ARG A 272 -2.82 1.02 -3.61
N THR A 273 -2.93 1.39 -2.34
CA THR A 273 -2.36 0.63 -1.21
C THR A 273 -3.37 -0.37 -0.66
N PRO A 274 -3.07 -1.69 -0.68
CA PRO A 274 -3.96 -2.71 -0.14
C PRO A 274 -4.33 -2.47 1.33
N LEU A 275 -5.55 -2.84 1.72
CA LEU A 275 -6.04 -2.72 3.11
C LEU A 275 -5.43 -3.73 4.07
N ILE A 276 -5.04 -4.90 3.56
CA ILE A 276 -4.56 -6.02 4.36
C ILE A 276 -3.32 -6.64 3.72
N ARG A 277 -2.35 -7.03 4.53
CA ARG A 277 -1.14 -7.72 4.11
C ARG A 277 -0.72 -8.74 5.16
N ARG A 278 0.10 -9.71 4.75
CA ARG A 278 0.73 -10.68 5.67
C ARG A 278 2.10 -10.23 6.16
N ALA A 279 2.71 -9.28 5.47
CA ALA A 279 4.04 -8.81 5.80
C ALA A 279 3.99 -7.80 6.94
N ASP A 280 4.96 -7.91 7.84
CA ASP A 280 5.19 -6.91 8.87
C ASP A 280 5.78 -5.66 8.22
N LEU A 281 5.22 -4.50 8.55
CA LEU A 281 5.79 -3.22 8.17
C LEU A 281 6.92 -2.83 9.14
N SER A 282 8.01 -2.30 8.60
CA SER A 282 9.08 -1.75 9.43
C SER A 282 8.79 -0.30 9.78
N ALA A 283 8.77 0.01 11.08
CA ALA A 283 8.64 1.35 11.63
C ALA A 283 9.99 1.76 12.25
N ALA A 284 10.93 2.12 11.38
CA ALA A 284 12.31 2.40 11.74
C ALA A 284 12.72 3.88 11.59
N SER A 285 11.83 4.73 11.09
CA SER A 285 12.08 6.18 10.99
C SER A 285 10.78 6.99 11.12
N ASP A 286 10.89 8.28 11.43
CA ASP A 286 9.75 9.21 11.48
C ASP A 286 8.92 9.21 10.19
N ASP A 287 9.52 8.92 9.03
CA ASP A 287 8.81 8.86 7.76
C ASP A 287 7.79 7.69 7.73
N SER A 288 7.92 6.69 8.62
CA SER A 288 6.94 5.61 8.79
C SER A 288 5.58 6.10 9.32
N LEU A 289 5.54 7.23 10.04
CA LEU A 289 4.28 7.86 10.51
C LEU A 289 3.42 8.37 9.33
N ARG A 290 4.02 8.55 8.15
CA ARG A 290 3.32 8.99 6.93
C ARG A 290 2.88 7.85 6.02
N ARG A 291 3.12 6.60 6.39
CA ARG A 291 2.64 5.46 5.62
C ARG A 291 1.12 5.46 5.56
N VAL A 292 0.58 5.11 4.40
CA VAL A 292 -0.87 5.00 4.18
C VAL A 292 -1.51 4.08 5.21
N GLU A 293 -0.90 2.92 5.47
CA GLU A 293 -1.44 1.93 6.40
C GLU A 293 -1.58 2.49 7.82
N ILE A 294 -0.64 3.35 8.24
CA ILE A 294 -0.63 4.00 9.55
C ILE A 294 -1.69 5.10 9.63
N GLN A 295 -1.70 6.01 8.64
CA GLN A 295 -2.67 7.10 8.60
C GLN A 295 -4.09 6.58 8.48
N ARG A 296 -4.34 5.63 7.58
CA ARG A 296 -5.65 5.00 7.37
C ARG A 296 -6.15 4.30 8.63
N PHE A 297 -5.29 3.60 9.36
CA PHE A 297 -5.70 2.94 10.61
C PHE A 297 -6.07 3.97 11.67
N ALA A 298 -5.25 5.01 11.84
CA ALA A 298 -5.55 6.10 12.78
C ALA A 298 -6.86 6.81 12.42
N GLU A 299 -7.08 7.16 11.15
CA GLU A 299 -8.32 7.76 10.64
C GLU A 299 -9.53 6.88 10.91
N ARG A 300 -9.45 5.58 10.60
CA ARG A 300 -10.58 4.64 10.82
C ARG A 300 -10.89 4.43 12.30
N ILE A 301 -9.89 4.46 13.18
CA ILE A 301 -10.14 4.41 14.62
C ILE A 301 -10.82 5.69 15.11
N THR A 302 -10.39 6.85 14.64
CA THR A 302 -10.97 8.11 15.16
C THR A 302 -12.33 8.43 14.54
N ASP A 303 -12.61 7.93 13.34
CA ASP A 303 -13.77 8.34 12.55
C ASP A 303 -14.84 7.26 12.41
N ARG A 304 -14.55 5.99 12.78
CA ARG A 304 -15.50 4.87 12.60
C ARG A 304 -15.72 4.05 13.86
N TYR A 305 -14.66 3.79 14.62
CA TYR A 305 -14.73 2.91 15.79
C TYR A 305 -15.58 3.55 16.90
N VAL A 306 -16.59 2.81 17.37
CA VAL A 306 -17.41 3.21 18.52
C VAL A 306 -17.03 2.35 19.73
N PRO A 307 -16.57 2.94 20.85
CA PRO A 307 -16.34 2.20 22.08
C PRO A 307 -17.66 1.68 22.64
N ARG A 308 -17.67 0.44 23.13
CA ARG A 308 -18.88 -0.21 23.69
C ARG A 308 -18.70 -0.56 25.16
N PHE A 309 -18.06 0.36 25.89
CA PHE A 309 -17.64 0.19 27.28
C PHE A 309 -17.94 1.45 28.10
N ASP A 310 -19.05 2.13 27.81
CA ASP A 310 -19.41 3.42 28.41
C ASP A 310 -19.64 3.35 29.93
N ASP A 311 -19.88 2.16 30.46
CA ASP A 311 -20.04 1.88 31.89
C ASP A 311 -18.77 1.29 32.54
N ARG A 312 -17.62 1.39 31.86
CA ARG A 312 -16.31 0.93 32.34
C ARG A 312 -15.25 2.03 32.19
N PRO A 313 -14.23 2.06 33.08
CA PRO A 313 -13.10 2.94 32.93
C PRO A 313 -12.25 2.54 31.72
N LEU A 314 -11.54 3.51 31.17
CA LEU A 314 -10.47 3.29 30.18
C LEU A 314 -9.15 3.05 30.91
N VAL A 315 -8.38 2.05 30.47
CA VAL A 315 -6.98 1.86 30.87
C VAL A 315 -6.09 1.97 29.63
N LEU A 316 -5.25 3.01 29.62
CA LEU A 316 -4.18 3.17 28.64
C LEU A 316 -2.95 2.39 29.08
N VAL A 317 -2.41 1.53 28.21
CA VAL A 317 -1.19 0.74 28.47
C VAL A 317 -0.15 0.93 27.37
N PRO A 318 1.15 0.72 27.65
CA PRO A 318 2.16 0.70 26.59
C PRO A 318 1.98 -0.53 25.68
N CYS A 319 2.42 -0.41 24.44
CA CYS A 319 2.48 -1.54 23.51
C CYS A 319 3.46 -2.63 23.97
N SER A 320 3.53 -3.72 23.20
CA SER A 320 4.53 -4.77 23.40
C SER A 320 5.16 -5.21 22.08
N ALA A 321 6.39 -5.73 22.15
CA ALA A 321 7.10 -6.21 20.97
C ALA A 321 6.40 -7.42 20.32
N ARG A 322 5.84 -8.31 21.16
CA ARG A 322 5.08 -9.49 20.73
C ARG A 322 3.65 -9.06 20.37
N LYS A 323 3.25 -9.24 19.10
CA LYS A 323 1.87 -9.07 18.65
C LYS A 323 1.16 -10.43 18.41
N PRO A 324 -0.17 -10.53 18.60
CA PRO A 324 -1.04 -9.52 19.20
C PRO A 324 -0.65 -9.21 20.65
N TYR A 325 -0.94 -7.99 21.13
CA TYR A 325 -0.39 -7.54 22.40
C TYR A 325 -0.82 -8.40 23.58
N SER A 326 -2.07 -8.88 23.56
CA SER A 326 -2.64 -9.77 24.58
C SER A 326 -1.85 -11.08 24.80
N ASP A 327 -1.04 -11.51 23.82
CA ASP A 327 -0.17 -12.68 23.94
C ASP A 327 1.15 -12.38 24.67
N SER A 328 1.51 -11.11 24.84
CA SER A 328 2.75 -10.70 25.50
C SER A 328 2.72 -10.90 27.01
N GLN A 329 3.90 -11.03 27.62
CA GLN A 329 4.01 -11.24 29.06
C GLN A 329 3.59 -10.00 29.87
N SER A 330 3.83 -8.79 29.36
CA SER A 330 3.40 -7.55 30.02
C SER A 330 1.89 -7.42 30.01
N HIS A 331 1.24 -7.64 28.87
CA HIS A 331 -0.22 -7.56 28.76
C HIS A 331 -0.94 -8.63 29.57
N LYS A 332 -0.37 -9.84 29.69
CA LYS A 332 -0.89 -10.86 30.62
C LYS A 332 -0.90 -10.36 32.07
N GLN A 333 0.14 -9.65 32.50
CA GLN A 333 0.21 -9.06 33.85
C GLN A 333 -0.79 -7.90 34.02
N TYR A 334 -0.92 -7.02 33.02
CA TYR A 334 -1.93 -5.96 33.04
C TYR A 334 -3.33 -6.56 33.12
N HIS A 335 -3.62 -7.56 32.30
CA HIS A 335 -4.87 -8.29 32.31
C HIS A 335 -5.15 -8.94 33.69
N ASP A 336 -4.15 -9.52 34.34
CA ASP A 336 -4.30 -10.11 35.68
C ASP A 336 -4.61 -9.07 36.77
N ALA A 337 -4.18 -7.82 36.60
CA ALA A 337 -4.56 -6.70 37.46
C ALA A 337 -5.97 -6.18 37.13
N ILE A 338 -6.27 -5.98 35.85
CA ILE A 338 -7.52 -5.39 35.35
C ILE A 338 -8.71 -6.34 35.53
N LYS A 339 -8.52 -7.64 35.24
CA LYS A 339 -9.54 -8.71 35.34
C LYS A 339 -10.85 -8.38 34.63
N TRP A 340 -10.79 -7.83 33.42
CA TRP A 340 -11.94 -7.43 32.60
C TRP A 340 -12.84 -6.37 33.26
N ARG A 341 -12.26 -5.48 34.09
CA ARG A 341 -13.00 -4.37 34.72
C ARG A 341 -12.89 -3.04 33.99
N ALA A 342 -12.08 -2.98 32.94
CA ALA A 342 -11.80 -1.78 32.18
C ALA A 342 -11.67 -2.10 30.71
N HIS A 343 -11.97 -1.13 29.85
CA HIS A 343 -11.58 -1.18 28.46
C HIS A 343 -10.08 -0.90 28.34
N VAL A 344 -9.35 -1.71 27.59
CA VAL A 344 -7.90 -1.58 27.44
C VAL A 344 -7.57 -1.04 26.05
N VAL A 345 -6.82 0.05 26.01
CA VAL A 345 -6.29 0.64 24.78
C VAL A 345 -4.77 0.71 24.88
N SER A 346 -4.09 0.17 23.88
CA SER A 346 -2.63 0.22 23.80
C SER A 346 -2.18 1.48 23.08
N MET A 347 -1.22 2.19 23.64
CA MET A 347 -0.55 3.31 22.98
C MET A 347 0.74 2.84 22.31
N THR A 348 1.00 3.31 21.09
CA THR A 348 2.21 2.92 20.36
C THR A 348 2.60 3.94 19.27
N SER A 349 3.90 4.03 18.98
CA SER A 349 4.40 4.58 17.71
C SER A 349 4.73 3.40 16.78
N PRO A 350 4.33 3.43 15.50
CA PRO A 350 3.81 4.59 14.76
C PRO A 350 2.27 4.69 14.70
N ILE A 351 1.51 3.80 15.33
CA ILE A 351 0.06 3.67 15.06
C ILE A 351 -0.80 4.71 15.79
N GLY A 352 -0.42 5.14 16.99
CA GLY A 352 -1.25 5.97 17.85
C GLY A 352 -1.86 5.16 18.99
N VAL A 353 -3.14 4.81 18.84
CA VAL A 353 -3.91 4.04 19.84
C VAL A 353 -4.52 2.79 19.19
N VAL A 354 -4.60 1.71 19.95
CA VAL A 354 -5.15 0.43 19.50
C VAL A 354 -6.08 -0.12 20.58
N PRO A 355 -7.41 0.01 20.41
CA PRO A 355 -8.39 -0.71 21.22
C PRO A 355 -8.15 -2.22 21.17
N GLN A 356 -8.39 -2.91 22.28
CA GLN A 356 -8.08 -4.34 22.41
C GLN A 356 -8.81 -5.19 21.35
N GLU A 357 -10.01 -4.77 20.94
CA GLU A 357 -10.82 -5.42 19.90
C GLU A 357 -10.16 -5.40 18.52
N LEU A 358 -9.30 -4.41 18.26
CA LEU A 358 -8.63 -4.19 16.98
C LEU A 358 -7.16 -4.63 17.00
N GLU A 359 -6.68 -5.31 18.06
CA GLU A 359 -5.27 -5.70 18.17
C GLU A 359 -4.81 -6.68 17.07
N LEU A 360 -5.76 -7.42 16.48
CA LEU A 360 -5.51 -8.35 15.38
C LEU A 360 -5.58 -7.65 14.00
N THR A 361 -6.22 -6.48 13.96
CA THR A 361 -6.56 -5.78 12.72
C THR A 361 -5.31 -5.18 12.11
N TYR A 362 -5.07 -5.43 10.83
CA TYR A 362 -3.94 -4.84 10.12
C TYR A 362 -4.02 -3.30 10.12
N PRO A 363 -2.92 -2.57 10.44
CA PRO A 363 -1.56 -3.06 10.69
C PRO A 363 -1.19 -3.27 12.18
N ALA A 364 -2.11 -3.16 13.14
CA ALA A 364 -1.80 -3.28 14.58
C ALA A 364 -1.09 -4.58 14.97
N GLN A 365 -1.45 -5.70 14.33
CA GLN A 365 -0.74 -6.96 14.53
C GLN A 365 0.58 -7.07 13.74
N HIS A 366 0.77 -6.28 12.68
CA HIS A 366 1.74 -6.50 11.60
C HIS A 366 2.71 -5.33 11.42
N TYR A 367 3.29 -4.87 12.53
CA TYR A 367 4.36 -3.87 12.49
C TYR A 367 5.51 -4.24 13.41
N ASP A 368 6.69 -3.75 13.09
CA ASP A 368 7.87 -3.83 13.95
C ASP A 368 8.45 -2.43 14.16
N SER A 369 8.35 -1.93 15.39
CA SER A 369 8.84 -0.62 15.81
C SER A 369 10.20 -0.74 16.46
N VAL A 370 11.11 0.17 16.12
CA VAL A 370 12.43 0.24 16.75
C VAL A 370 12.30 0.79 18.18
N VAL A 371 12.29 -0.08 19.17
CA VAL A 371 12.16 0.30 20.59
C VAL A 371 13.51 0.77 21.14
N THR A 372 13.78 2.07 21.06
CA THR A 372 14.97 2.69 21.67
C THR A 372 14.70 3.28 23.05
N GLY A 373 13.43 3.42 23.43
CA GLY A 373 13.01 4.18 24.61
C GLY A 373 12.98 5.69 24.41
N ASN A 374 13.45 6.20 23.27
CA ASN A 374 13.44 7.62 22.94
C ASN A 374 12.28 7.94 21.99
N TRP A 375 11.39 8.83 22.42
CA TRP A 375 10.31 9.36 21.60
C TRP A 375 10.72 10.66 20.93
N THR A 376 10.51 10.76 19.62
CA THR A 376 10.72 12.02 18.90
C THR A 376 9.54 12.97 19.11
N ALA A 377 9.77 14.27 18.89
CA ALA A 377 8.70 15.26 18.95
C ALA A 377 7.58 14.96 17.94
N THR A 378 7.94 14.43 16.76
CA THR A 378 6.99 14.02 15.72
C THR A 378 6.11 12.87 16.20
N GLU A 379 6.70 11.87 16.86
CA GLU A 379 5.95 10.73 17.41
C GLU A 379 5.00 11.17 18.52
N ILE A 380 5.47 12.01 19.45
CA ILE A 380 4.64 12.55 20.54
C ILE A 380 3.47 13.34 19.94
N GLU A 381 3.73 14.25 18.99
CA GLU A 381 2.68 15.03 18.34
C GLU A 381 1.65 14.15 17.63
N PHE A 382 2.11 13.17 16.85
CA PHE A 382 1.24 12.26 16.13
C PHE A 382 0.35 11.44 17.08
N VAL A 383 0.95 10.77 18.07
CA VAL A 383 0.20 9.91 18.99
C VAL A 383 -0.73 10.72 19.89
N SER A 384 -0.31 11.92 20.34
CA SER A 384 -1.21 12.85 21.06
C SER A 384 -2.44 13.21 20.23
N ARG A 385 -2.26 13.57 18.95
CA ARG A 385 -3.39 13.92 18.08
C ARG A 385 -4.36 12.76 17.87
N VAL A 386 -3.84 11.53 17.72
CA VAL A 386 -4.70 10.34 17.57
C VAL A 386 -5.44 10.01 18.86
N LEU A 387 -4.76 10.06 20.01
CA LEU A 387 -5.38 9.82 21.32
C LEU A 387 -6.44 10.90 21.65
N GLU A 388 -6.15 12.16 21.35
CA GLU A 388 -7.08 13.27 21.55
C GLU A 388 -8.37 13.06 20.76
N ARG A 389 -8.27 12.86 19.44
CA ARG A 389 -9.43 12.58 18.58
C ARG A 389 -10.19 11.32 19.00
N TYR A 390 -9.47 10.28 19.40
CA TYR A 390 -10.09 9.07 19.94
C TYR A 390 -10.94 9.40 21.17
N LEU A 391 -10.40 10.16 22.13
CA LEU A 391 -11.11 10.49 23.36
C LEU A 391 -12.25 11.50 23.19
N GLU A 392 -12.18 12.41 22.21
CA GLU A 392 -13.28 13.33 21.86
C GLU A 392 -14.56 12.59 21.48
N GLY A 393 -14.44 11.42 20.85
CA GLY A 393 -15.57 10.56 20.48
C GLY A 393 -16.05 9.61 21.60
N THR A 394 -15.52 9.74 22.83
CA THR A 394 -15.81 8.81 23.92
C THR A 394 -16.19 9.53 25.22
N ASP A 395 -16.98 8.86 26.07
CA ASP A 395 -17.36 9.38 27.39
C ASP A 395 -17.03 8.37 28.52
N TYR A 396 -15.79 7.92 28.57
CA TYR A 396 -15.33 7.05 29.66
C TYR A 396 -15.53 7.73 31.03
N PRO A 397 -16.09 7.02 32.03
CA PRO A 397 -16.27 7.56 33.38
C PRO A 397 -14.96 7.97 34.05
N GLU A 398 -13.91 7.17 33.85
CA GLU A 398 -12.56 7.39 34.37
C GLU A 398 -11.53 7.00 33.31
N ILE A 399 -10.41 7.73 33.27
CA ILE A 399 -9.27 7.45 32.39
C ILE A 399 -8.04 7.16 33.25
N ILE A 400 -7.56 5.93 33.18
CA ILE A 400 -6.41 5.43 33.95
C ILE A 400 -5.23 5.28 32.99
N ALA A 401 -4.20 6.10 33.18
CA ALA A 401 -2.94 6.03 32.45
C ALA A 401 -1.96 5.08 33.14
N HIS A 402 -1.95 3.82 32.74
CA HIS A 402 -0.98 2.81 33.19
C HIS A 402 0.21 2.72 32.22
N VAL A 403 0.93 3.83 32.07
CA VAL A 403 2.02 3.98 31.11
C VAL A 403 3.34 4.33 31.78
N PRO A 404 4.49 3.92 31.21
CA PRO A 404 5.80 4.32 31.73
C PRO A 404 6.02 5.84 31.54
N GLY A 405 7.16 6.34 32.01
CA GLY A 405 7.54 7.75 31.91
C GLY A 405 7.71 8.26 30.47
N GLU A 406 8.96 8.59 30.11
CA GLU A 406 9.30 9.39 28.91
C GLU A 406 8.53 8.98 27.64
N GLY A 407 7.93 10.00 26.99
CA GLY A 407 7.08 9.88 25.81
C GLY A 407 5.62 9.58 26.14
N TYR A 408 5.32 8.44 26.77
CA TYR A 408 3.94 8.04 27.01
C TYR A 408 3.21 8.96 27.99
N ARG A 409 3.86 9.30 29.10
CA ARG A 409 3.29 10.21 30.10
C ARG A 409 3.13 11.62 29.53
N ASP A 410 4.10 12.09 28.75
CA ASP A 410 4.07 13.40 28.08
C ASP A 410 2.87 13.50 27.13
N ILE A 411 2.59 12.43 26.37
CA ILE A 411 1.41 12.33 25.50
C ILE A 411 0.13 12.41 26.33
N CYS A 412 0.03 11.64 27.41
CA CYS A 412 -1.16 11.61 28.25
C CYS A 412 -1.43 12.97 28.93
N GLU A 413 -0.41 13.61 29.51
CA GLU A 413 -0.54 14.92 30.14
C GLU A 413 -0.97 15.99 29.12
N ARG A 414 -0.36 15.99 27.92
CA ARG A 414 -0.75 16.91 26.84
C ARG A 414 -2.22 16.75 26.44
N VAL A 415 -2.71 15.52 26.31
CA VAL A 415 -4.10 15.26 25.91
C VAL A 415 -5.07 15.56 27.05
N ALA A 416 -4.73 15.20 28.29
CA ALA A 416 -5.50 15.53 29.48
C ALA A 416 -5.72 17.04 29.62
N ASP A 417 -4.65 17.83 29.45
CA ASP A 417 -4.70 19.29 29.48
C ASP A 417 -5.55 19.87 28.33
N SER A 418 -5.40 19.33 27.11
CA SER A 418 -6.13 19.81 25.93
C SER A 418 -7.65 19.58 26.06
N LEU A 419 -8.04 18.39 26.53
CA LEU A 419 -9.45 18.00 26.69
C LEU A 419 -10.06 18.46 28.02
N GLY A 420 -9.26 18.96 28.97
CA GLY A 420 -9.71 19.29 30.32
C GLY A 420 -10.24 18.07 31.09
N ARG A 421 -9.67 16.89 30.84
CA ARG A 421 -10.06 15.61 31.47
C ARG A 421 -8.98 15.19 32.48
N GLU A 422 -9.37 14.68 33.63
CA GLU A 422 -8.42 14.19 34.65
C GLU A 422 -8.01 12.74 34.34
N PHE A 423 -6.70 12.46 34.37
CA PHE A 423 -6.14 11.13 34.16
C PHE A 423 -5.50 10.63 35.45
N THR A 424 -5.80 9.39 35.84
CA THR A 424 -5.18 8.74 37.01
C THR A 424 -3.93 7.96 36.58
N TYR A 425 -2.77 8.30 37.13
CA TYR A 425 -1.50 7.64 36.80
C TYR A 425 -1.15 6.57 37.85
N THR A 426 -0.92 5.33 37.40
CA THR A 426 -0.71 4.18 38.32
C THR A 426 0.72 3.63 38.33
N VAL A 427 1.56 4.03 37.36
CA VAL A 427 2.95 3.56 37.23
C VAL A 427 3.90 4.46 38.04
N THR A 428 4.77 3.83 38.82
CA THR A 428 5.80 4.52 39.63
C THR A 428 7.21 4.41 39.04
N ASP A 429 7.63 3.21 38.64
CA ASP A 429 8.96 2.93 38.08
C ASP A 429 8.83 2.21 36.73
N HIS A 430 8.32 0.98 36.76
CA HIS A 430 8.02 0.21 35.55
C HIS A 430 6.58 -0.35 35.59
N PRO A 431 5.84 -0.35 34.46
CA PRO A 431 4.44 -0.78 34.42
C PRO A 431 4.17 -2.17 35.00
N THR A 432 5.11 -3.10 34.82
CA THR A 432 4.97 -4.49 35.31
C THR A 432 5.55 -4.71 36.71
N THR A 433 5.91 -3.66 37.47
CA THR A 433 6.31 -3.83 38.88
C THR A 433 5.12 -4.22 39.75
N ALA A 434 5.37 -4.92 40.86
CA ALA A 434 4.33 -5.29 41.81
C ALA A 434 3.57 -4.07 42.35
N ASP A 435 4.27 -2.97 42.62
CA ASP A 435 3.65 -1.73 43.12
C ASP A 435 2.75 -1.09 42.04
N SER A 436 3.23 -0.98 40.79
CA SER A 436 2.43 -0.38 39.70
C SER A 436 1.20 -1.23 39.36
N LEU A 437 1.34 -2.56 39.33
CA LEU A 437 0.21 -3.47 39.13
C LEU A 437 -0.76 -3.46 40.31
N GLY A 438 -0.25 -3.28 41.53
CA GLY A 438 -1.04 -3.12 42.75
C GLY A 438 -1.89 -1.86 42.73
N ASN A 439 -1.30 -0.72 42.33
CA ASN A 439 -2.00 0.55 42.15
C ASN A 439 -3.12 0.43 41.09
N LEU A 440 -2.81 -0.17 39.93
CA LEU A 440 -3.80 -0.41 38.88
C LEU A 440 -4.96 -1.29 39.37
N ALA A 441 -4.65 -2.36 40.10
CA ALA A 441 -5.68 -3.24 40.65
C ALA A 441 -6.55 -2.54 41.73
N ALA A 442 -5.96 -1.64 42.53
CA ALA A 442 -6.67 -0.88 43.55
C ALA A 442 -7.66 0.12 42.93
N GLU A 443 -7.25 0.84 41.89
CA GLU A 443 -8.13 1.77 41.15
C GLU A 443 -9.35 1.04 40.56
N LEU A 444 -9.18 -0.23 40.20
CA LEU A 444 -10.22 -1.07 39.61
C LEU A 444 -11.02 -1.90 40.63
N GLU A 445 -10.78 -1.80 41.94
CA GLU A 445 -11.38 -2.72 42.94
C GLU A 445 -12.91 -2.61 43.03
N GLY A 446 -13.47 -1.44 42.71
CA GLY A 446 -14.91 -1.16 42.75
C GLY A 446 -15.67 -1.41 41.44
N TRP A 447 -14.97 -1.67 40.34
CA TRP A 447 -15.57 -1.82 39.02
C TRP A 447 -16.02 -3.26 38.75
N ASP A 448 -17.18 -3.41 38.11
CA ASP A 448 -17.71 -4.71 37.71
C ASP A 448 -16.93 -5.31 36.53
N ARG A 449 -16.88 -6.64 36.48
CA ARG A 449 -16.26 -7.34 35.36
C ARG A 449 -17.26 -7.51 34.23
N TYR A 450 -16.90 -7.12 33.01
CA TYR A 450 -17.73 -7.47 31.86
C TYR A 450 -17.61 -8.97 31.53
N PRO A 451 -18.71 -9.63 31.15
CA PRO A 451 -18.72 -11.04 30.83
C PRO A 451 -18.00 -11.34 29.50
N LYS A 452 -17.59 -12.60 29.35
CA LYS A 452 -16.99 -13.12 28.10
C LYS A 452 -17.83 -12.80 26.86
N ARG A 453 -19.16 -12.91 26.97
CA ARG A 453 -20.10 -12.67 25.87
C ARG A 453 -20.01 -11.24 25.35
N GLU A 454 -20.04 -10.26 26.25
CA GLU A 454 -19.92 -8.83 25.92
C GLU A 454 -18.61 -8.56 25.18
N ARG A 455 -17.48 -9.10 25.68
CA ARG A 455 -16.19 -8.98 25.00
C ARG A 455 -16.20 -9.50 23.57
N GLU A 456 -16.72 -10.72 23.36
CA GLU A 456 -16.74 -11.34 22.03
C GLU A 456 -17.67 -10.60 21.07
N HIS A 457 -18.80 -10.10 21.56
CA HIS A 457 -19.72 -9.27 20.78
C HIS A 457 -19.07 -7.93 20.39
N ASN A 458 -18.51 -7.21 21.37
CA ASN A 458 -17.82 -5.93 21.13
C ASN A 458 -16.67 -6.09 20.14
N THR A 459 -15.93 -7.21 20.20
CA THR A 459 -14.87 -7.50 19.23
C THR A 459 -15.41 -7.57 17.80
N ILE A 460 -16.49 -8.32 17.56
CA ILE A 460 -17.11 -8.42 16.22
C ILE A 460 -17.59 -7.05 15.75
N ARG A 461 -18.28 -6.31 16.62
CA ARG A 461 -18.86 -5.00 16.28
C ARG A 461 -17.78 -3.95 15.99
N ALA A 462 -16.72 -3.90 16.80
CA ALA A 462 -15.60 -2.99 16.58
C ALA A 462 -14.87 -3.27 15.25
N VAL A 463 -14.65 -4.55 14.91
CA VAL A 463 -14.05 -4.91 13.61
C VAL A 463 -14.99 -4.53 12.46
N ALA A 464 -16.30 -4.70 12.62
CA ALA A 464 -17.28 -4.26 11.64
C ALA A 464 -17.25 -2.74 11.43
N ASP A 465 -17.22 -1.95 12.51
CA ASP A 465 -17.10 -0.49 12.45
C ASP A 465 -15.86 -0.06 11.66
N TYR A 466 -14.71 -0.64 12.03
CA TYR A 466 -13.44 -0.36 11.37
C TYR A 466 -13.46 -0.71 9.87
N GLN A 467 -14.03 -1.87 9.54
CA GLN A 467 -14.02 -2.42 8.19
C GLN A 467 -15.02 -1.72 7.26
N PHE A 468 -16.28 -1.62 7.69
CA PHE A 468 -17.41 -1.24 6.86
C PHE A 468 -17.86 0.22 7.05
N GLY A 469 -17.61 0.84 8.21
CA GLY A 469 -18.02 2.22 8.48
C GLY A 469 -18.58 2.40 9.89
N GLU A 470 -18.71 3.66 10.31
CA GLU A 470 -19.31 4.01 11.60
C GLU A 470 -20.70 3.36 11.78
N GLY A 471 -20.95 2.77 12.95
CA GLY A 471 -22.22 2.12 13.28
C GLY A 471 -22.45 0.74 12.65
N ALA A 472 -21.56 0.26 11.78
CA ALA A 472 -21.73 -1.03 11.11
C ALA A 472 -21.80 -2.21 12.07
N GLY A 473 -21.12 -2.14 13.22
CA GLY A 473 -21.20 -3.16 14.25
C GLY A 473 -22.59 -3.36 14.80
N ASP A 474 -23.33 -2.27 15.05
CA ASP A 474 -24.67 -2.37 15.63
C ASP A 474 -25.70 -2.69 14.54
N GLU A 475 -25.63 -2.08 13.36
CA GLU A 475 -26.56 -2.37 12.25
C GLU A 475 -26.45 -3.82 11.75
N LEU A 476 -25.23 -4.31 11.52
CA LEU A 476 -25.00 -5.64 10.96
C LEU A 476 -25.07 -6.74 12.02
N PHE A 477 -24.82 -6.42 13.29
CA PHE A 477 -24.68 -7.41 14.36
C PHE A 477 -25.41 -6.99 15.66
N ASP A 478 -26.62 -6.44 15.58
CA ASP A 478 -27.44 -6.08 16.75
C ASP A 478 -27.76 -7.33 17.60
N ASP A 479 -28.49 -8.29 17.04
CA ASP A 479 -28.84 -9.55 17.71
C ASP A 479 -27.88 -10.68 17.29
N LEU A 480 -26.63 -10.59 17.76
CA LEU A 480 -25.60 -11.58 17.44
C LEU A 480 -25.43 -12.66 18.53
N SER A 481 -25.03 -13.85 18.11
CA SER A 481 -24.41 -14.85 18.98
C SER A 481 -23.03 -15.25 18.46
N THR A 482 -22.09 -15.51 19.36
CA THR A 482 -20.72 -15.91 19.00
C THR A 482 -20.50 -17.40 19.20
N GLN A 483 -19.89 -18.04 18.19
CA GLN A 483 -19.38 -19.41 18.26
C GLN A 483 -17.86 -19.43 18.13
N GLY A 484 -17.25 -20.54 18.57
CA GLY A 484 -15.80 -20.73 18.50
C GLY A 484 -15.05 -20.16 19.70
N ARG A 485 -13.75 -19.92 19.52
CA ARG A 485 -12.87 -19.37 20.56
C ARG A 485 -12.00 -18.30 19.92
N TYR A 486 -11.98 -17.11 20.53
CA TYR A 486 -11.05 -16.04 20.15
C TYR A 486 -9.62 -16.60 19.98
N PRO A 487 -8.94 -16.29 18.86
CA PRO A 487 -9.28 -15.27 17.84
C PRO A 487 -10.12 -15.76 16.64
N GLN A 488 -10.67 -16.98 16.68
CA GLN A 488 -11.49 -17.56 15.61
C GLN A 488 -12.97 -17.52 16.00
N LEU A 489 -13.51 -16.31 16.09
CA LEU A 489 -14.91 -16.08 16.39
C LEU A 489 -15.75 -16.18 15.11
N ARG A 490 -16.92 -16.80 15.24
CA ARG A 490 -17.97 -16.82 14.23
C ARG A 490 -19.18 -16.06 14.78
N ALA A 491 -19.76 -15.18 13.98
CA ALA A 491 -20.94 -14.41 14.32
C ALA A 491 -22.16 -14.97 13.59
N ASP A 492 -23.16 -15.38 14.37
CA ASP A 492 -24.45 -15.90 13.91
C ASP A 492 -25.56 -14.92 14.32
N ASP A 493 -26.64 -14.89 13.55
CA ASP A 493 -27.86 -14.16 13.92
C ASP A 493 -28.68 -14.91 15.00
N ALA A 494 -29.87 -14.37 15.30
CA ALA A 494 -30.78 -14.93 16.29
C ALA A 494 -31.34 -16.32 15.91
N ASP A 495 -31.42 -16.63 14.61
CA ASP A 495 -31.92 -17.90 14.08
C ASP A 495 -30.79 -18.96 13.94
N GLY A 496 -29.54 -18.55 14.17
CA GLY A 496 -28.36 -19.40 14.09
C GLY A 496 -27.73 -19.48 12.70
N GLU A 497 -28.14 -18.61 11.78
CA GLU A 497 -27.52 -18.46 10.47
C GLU A 497 -26.21 -17.68 10.58
N GLN A 498 -25.16 -18.16 9.91
CA GLN A 498 -23.85 -17.53 9.98
C GLN A 498 -23.82 -16.26 9.14
N LEU A 499 -23.47 -15.13 9.76
CA LEU A 499 -23.29 -13.85 9.07
C LEU A 499 -21.83 -13.59 8.70
N ALA A 500 -20.90 -13.90 9.61
CA ALA A 500 -19.49 -13.61 9.42
C ALA A 500 -18.55 -14.52 10.23
N ALA A 501 -17.28 -14.54 9.86
CA ALA A 501 -16.21 -15.12 10.68
C ALA A 501 -15.02 -14.15 10.77
N LEU A 502 -14.41 -14.04 11.96
CA LEU A 502 -13.21 -13.25 12.19
C LEU A 502 -11.98 -13.98 11.64
N ALA A 503 -11.35 -13.40 10.63
CA ALA A 503 -10.13 -13.91 10.03
C ALA A 503 -8.90 -13.46 10.83
N GLN A 504 -8.39 -14.33 11.70
CA GLN A 504 -7.22 -14.08 12.55
C GLN A 504 -5.99 -13.57 11.79
N GLN A 505 -5.81 -13.94 10.52
CA GLN A 505 -4.62 -13.54 9.75
C GLN A 505 -4.51 -12.03 9.54
N TYR A 506 -5.63 -11.31 9.50
CA TYR A 506 -5.66 -9.87 9.20
C TYR A 506 -6.54 -9.06 10.18
N GLY A 507 -7.25 -9.73 11.09
CA GLY A 507 -8.20 -9.11 12.01
C GLY A 507 -9.38 -8.44 11.30
N VAL A 508 -9.91 -9.08 10.26
CA VAL A 508 -11.07 -8.58 9.50
C VAL A 508 -12.20 -9.61 9.53
N LEU A 509 -13.44 -9.14 9.38
CA LEU A 509 -14.59 -10.01 9.20
C LEU A 509 -14.65 -10.53 7.77
N SER A 510 -15.03 -11.79 7.65
CA SER A 510 -15.33 -12.45 6.39
C SER A 510 -16.82 -12.76 6.34
N LEU A 511 -17.57 -11.99 5.58
CA LEU A 511 -19.02 -12.16 5.43
C LEU A 511 -19.37 -13.44 4.66
N THR A 512 -20.49 -14.06 5.04
CA THR A 512 -21.21 -15.05 4.23
C THR A 512 -22.17 -14.34 3.28
N THR A 513 -22.91 -15.08 2.44
CA THR A 513 -23.97 -14.49 1.62
C THR A 513 -25.08 -13.87 2.48
N ALA A 514 -25.47 -14.50 3.60
CA ALA A 514 -26.45 -13.96 4.54
C ALA A 514 -25.98 -12.64 5.17
N GLY A 515 -24.71 -12.58 5.60
CA GLY A 515 -24.10 -11.33 6.11
C GLY A 515 -24.05 -10.24 5.05
N ALA A 516 -23.76 -10.59 3.79
CA ALA A 516 -23.77 -9.65 2.67
C ALA A 516 -25.18 -9.13 2.34
N ARG A 517 -26.22 -9.97 2.40
CA ARG A 517 -27.62 -9.53 2.23
C ARG A 517 -28.00 -8.53 3.32
N ARG A 518 -27.67 -8.85 4.58
CA ARG A 518 -27.90 -7.94 5.71
C ARG A 518 -27.17 -6.60 5.55
N TRP A 519 -25.97 -6.60 4.97
CA TRP A 519 -25.25 -5.37 4.68
C TRP A 519 -25.95 -4.51 3.63
N VAL A 520 -26.42 -5.12 2.53
CA VAL A 520 -27.18 -4.40 1.48
C VAL A 520 -28.51 -3.86 2.01
N GLU A 521 -29.14 -4.57 2.95
CA GLU A 521 -30.44 -4.20 3.52
C GLU A 521 -30.35 -3.16 4.65
N SER A 522 -29.14 -2.86 5.14
CA SER A 522 -28.94 -1.88 6.22
C SER A 522 -28.64 -0.47 5.69
N ASP A 523 -28.60 0.49 6.61
CA ASP A 523 -28.22 1.88 6.29
C ASP A 523 -26.69 2.08 6.18
N VAL A 524 -25.90 1.02 6.40
CA VAL A 524 -24.44 1.08 6.29
C VAL A 524 -24.04 1.14 4.82
N PRO A 525 -23.20 2.11 4.40
CA PRO A 525 -22.72 2.18 3.02
C PRO A 525 -22.12 0.85 2.56
N THR A 526 -22.69 0.28 1.51
CA THR A 526 -22.25 -0.99 0.94
C THR A 526 -21.29 -0.77 -0.20
N LYS A 527 -20.19 -1.52 -0.22
CA LYS A 527 -19.26 -1.55 -1.35
C LYS A 527 -19.75 -2.57 -2.37
N THR A 528 -20.39 -2.06 -3.42
CA THR A 528 -21.03 -2.86 -4.46
C THR A 528 -20.17 -2.94 -5.71
N VAL A 529 -20.25 -4.09 -6.37
CA VAL A 529 -19.70 -4.34 -7.70
C VAL A 529 -20.81 -4.97 -8.53
N GLU A 530 -21.22 -4.26 -9.58
CA GLU A 530 -22.23 -4.70 -10.52
C GLU A 530 -21.59 -5.50 -11.64
N ILE A 531 -22.22 -6.63 -12.00
CA ILE A 531 -21.70 -7.54 -13.02
C ILE A 531 -22.71 -7.85 -14.11
N GLU A 532 -22.20 -8.22 -15.28
CA GLU A 532 -23.01 -8.77 -16.37
C GLU A 532 -23.78 -10.06 -15.96
N PRO A 533 -24.80 -10.48 -16.73
CA PRO A 533 -25.65 -11.63 -16.39
C PRO A 533 -24.94 -13.00 -16.50
N PHE A 534 -24.09 -13.33 -15.51
CA PHE A 534 -23.47 -14.64 -15.36
C PHE A 534 -23.30 -15.00 -13.88
N VAL A 535 -23.05 -16.28 -13.60
CA VAL A 535 -22.72 -16.78 -12.26
C VAL A 535 -21.20 -16.96 -12.15
N PRO A 536 -20.49 -16.17 -11.32
CA PRO A 536 -19.04 -16.31 -11.16
C PRO A 536 -18.63 -17.66 -10.58
N HIS A 537 -17.62 -18.31 -11.18
CA HIS A 537 -16.98 -19.50 -10.64
C HIS A 537 -15.53 -19.20 -10.24
N GLY A 538 -15.34 -18.89 -8.96
CA GLY A 538 -14.03 -18.59 -8.38
C GLY A 538 -13.67 -17.12 -8.37
N SER A 539 -13.66 -16.45 -9.54
CA SER A 539 -13.25 -15.05 -9.65
C SER A 539 -14.11 -14.29 -10.67
N VAL A 540 -14.23 -12.99 -10.47
CA VAL A 540 -14.83 -12.05 -11.43
C VAL A 540 -13.69 -11.27 -12.11
N LEU A 541 -13.68 -11.27 -13.43
CA LEU A 541 -12.70 -10.53 -14.23
C LEU A 541 -13.24 -9.14 -14.56
N ALA A 542 -12.35 -8.16 -14.73
CA ALA A 542 -12.72 -6.76 -15.03
C ALA A 542 -13.69 -6.60 -16.22
N PRO A 543 -13.59 -7.35 -17.34
CA PRO A 543 -14.56 -7.28 -18.44
C PRO A 543 -16.02 -7.56 -18.06
N GLY A 544 -16.24 -8.32 -16.99
CA GLY A 544 -17.58 -8.66 -16.53
C GLY A 544 -18.17 -7.62 -15.57
N ILE A 545 -17.46 -6.53 -15.29
CA ILE A 545 -17.90 -5.46 -14.39
C ILE A 545 -18.63 -4.38 -15.19
N THR A 546 -19.83 -4.02 -14.75
CA THR A 546 -20.62 -2.92 -15.34
C THR A 546 -20.49 -1.63 -14.53
N ASP A 547 -20.37 -1.74 -13.20
CA ASP A 547 -20.13 -0.61 -12.29
C ASP A 547 -19.49 -1.09 -10.98
N ALA A 548 -18.87 -0.19 -10.22
CA ALA A 548 -18.28 -0.47 -8.91
C ALA A 548 -18.22 0.78 -8.04
N SER A 549 -18.33 0.66 -6.71
CA SER A 549 -18.20 1.81 -5.79
C SER A 549 -16.78 2.42 -5.79
N ASP A 550 -16.68 3.76 -5.81
CA ASP A 550 -15.41 4.50 -5.89
C ASP A 550 -14.45 4.27 -4.72
N ASP A 551 -14.99 3.98 -3.54
CA ASP A 551 -14.25 3.82 -2.29
C ASP A 551 -13.75 2.38 -2.06
N ILE A 552 -13.95 1.48 -3.03
CA ILE A 552 -13.36 0.15 -3.03
C ILE A 552 -11.83 0.25 -3.15
N ARG A 553 -11.14 -0.46 -2.29
CA ARG A 553 -9.68 -0.65 -2.26
C ARG A 553 -9.36 -2.14 -2.33
N VAL A 554 -8.15 -2.46 -2.80
CA VAL A 554 -7.67 -3.85 -2.82
C VAL A 554 -7.69 -4.43 -1.41
N GLY A 555 -8.33 -5.59 -1.25
CA GLY A 555 -8.51 -6.26 0.03
C GLY A 555 -9.83 -5.96 0.74
N ASP A 556 -10.63 -5.00 0.27
CA ASP A 556 -12.00 -4.81 0.75
C ASP A 556 -12.85 -6.06 0.50
N ASP A 557 -13.77 -6.31 1.42
CA ASP A 557 -14.90 -7.18 1.14
C ASP A 557 -15.94 -6.38 0.35
N VAL A 558 -16.43 -6.96 -0.74
CA VAL A 558 -17.37 -6.33 -1.68
C VAL A 558 -18.54 -7.26 -1.96
N VAL A 559 -19.72 -6.66 -2.14
CA VAL A 559 -20.93 -7.38 -2.55
C VAL A 559 -21.03 -7.35 -4.07
N ILE A 560 -21.13 -8.52 -4.67
CA ILE A 560 -21.41 -8.68 -6.10
C ILE A 560 -22.92 -8.71 -6.32
N GLN A 561 -23.39 -7.88 -7.24
CA GLN A 561 -24.79 -7.84 -7.67
C GLN A 561 -24.89 -7.97 -9.19
N GLY A 562 -25.69 -8.90 -9.68
CA GLY A 562 -26.03 -9.02 -11.09
C GLY A 562 -27.38 -9.74 -11.25
N GLU A 563 -27.95 -9.69 -12.45
CA GLU A 563 -29.26 -10.30 -12.72
C GLU A 563 -29.28 -11.81 -12.42
N ALA A 564 -28.16 -12.50 -12.63
CA ALA A 564 -28.03 -13.94 -12.46
C ALA A 564 -27.35 -14.37 -11.15
N ALA A 565 -26.77 -13.44 -10.39
CA ALA A 565 -25.93 -13.79 -9.24
C ALA A 565 -25.96 -12.74 -8.13
N PHE A 566 -25.87 -13.22 -6.90
CA PHE A 566 -25.60 -12.42 -5.71
C PHE A 566 -24.47 -13.08 -4.93
N GLY A 567 -23.51 -12.31 -4.44
CA GLY A 567 -22.42 -12.90 -3.70
C GLY A 567 -21.54 -11.92 -2.98
N VAL A 568 -20.50 -12.47 -2.34
CA VAL A 568 -19.50 -11.68 -1.64
C VAL A 568 -18.11 -12.20 -1.96
N GLY A 569 -17.19 -11.27 -2.18
CA GLY A 569 -15.81 -11.56 -2.51
C GLY A 569 -14.87 -10.52 -1.94
N ARG A 570 -13.60 -10.65 -2.30
CA ARG A 570 -12.54 -9.72 -1.94
C ARG A 570 -12.03 -8.99 -3.18
N ALA A 571 -12.06 -7.67 -3.14
CA ALA A 571 -11.54 -6.81 -4.20
C ALA A 571 -10.05 -7.08 -4.44
N GLN A 572 -9.68 -7.23 -5.70
CA GLN A 572 -8.31 -7.33 -6.21
C GLN A 572 -7.88 -6.06 -6.98
N MET A 573 -8.83 -5.15 -7.22
CA MET A 573 -8.65 -3.83 -7.86
C MET A 573 -9.31 -2.74 -6.99
N SER A 574 -8.96 -1.47 -7.20
CA SER A 574 -9.79 -0.37 -6.68
C SER A 574 -11.08 -0.24 -7.50
N GLY A 575 -12.11 0.40 -6.95
CA GLY A 575 -13.36 0.65 -7.69
C GLY A 575 -13.16 1.33 -9.04
N PRO A 576 -12.42 2.46 -9.11
CA PRO A 576 -12.10 3.12 -10.38
C PRO A 576 -11.36 2.21 -11.37
N GLU A 577 -10.48 1.34 -10.89
CA GLU A 577 -9.77 0.38 -11.73
C GLU A 577 -10.69 -0.72 -12.25
N MET A 578 -11.65 -1.22 -11.46
CA MET A 578 -12.61 -2.23 -11.92
C MET A 578 -13.46 -1.74 -13.10
N ARG A 579 -13.83 -0.46 -13.12
CA ARG A 579 -14.65 0.14 -14.20
C ARG A 579 -13.86 0.48 -15.46
N SER A 580 -12.58 0.83 -15.30
CA SER A 580 -11.74 1.27 -16.42
C SER A 580 -10.92 0.16 -17.05
N SER A 581 -10.65 -0.92 -16.32
CA SER A 581 -9.83 -2.02 -16.80
C SER A 581 -10.63 -2.97 -17.68
N THR A 582 -9.96 -3.47 -18.70
CA THR A 582 -10.46 -4.43 -19.68
C THR A 582 -9.96 -5.84 -19.42
N ARG A 583 -9.26 -6.07 -18.30
CA ARG A 583 -8.71 -7.40 -17.93
C ARG A 583 -8.28 -7.46 -16.47
N GLY A 584 -7.85 -8.66 -16.08
CA GLY A 584 -7.36 -8.95 -14.73
C GLY A 584 -8.50 -9.36 -13.81
N ILE A 585 -8.14 -9.90 -12.66
CA ILE A 585 -9.11 -10.30 -11.63
C ILE A 585 -9.55 -9.04 -10.90
N ALA A 586 -10.85 -8.73 -10.94
CA ALA A 586 -11.46 -7.63 -10.19
C ALA A 586 -11.83 -8.09 -8.77
N VAL A 587 -12.47 -9.26 -8.65
CA VAL A 587 -12.93 -9.80 -7.36
C VAL A 587 -12.62 -11.28 -7.24
N GLN A 588 -12.02 -11.68 -6.11
CA GLN A 588 -11.88 -13.08 -5.74
C GLN A 588 -13.11 -13.50 -4.92
N MET A 589 -13.94 -14.40 -5.47
CA MET A 589 -15.20 -14.80 -4.82
C MET A 589 -14.95 -15.70 -3.62
N ARG A 590 -15.80 -15.57 -2.59
CA ARG A 590 -15.89 -16.50 -1.47
C ARG A 590 -17.18 -17.30 -1.49
N HIS A 591 -18.30 -16.61 -1.66
CA HIS A 591 -19.64 -17.20 -1.72
C HIS A 591 -20.44 -16.53 -2.83
N VAL A 592 -21.26 -17.34 -3.51
CA VAL A 592 -22.14 -16.91 -4.60
C VAL A 592 -23.40 -17.76 -4.57
N GLU A 593 -24.52 -17.11 -4.84
CA GLU A 593 -25.85 -17.70 -5.06
C GLU A 593 -26.33 -17.30 -6.46
N GLU A 594 -27.01 -18.23 -7.13
CA GLU A 594 -27.73 -17.98 -8.38
C GLU A 594 -29.05 -17.27 -8.05
N GLN A 595 -29.41 -16.24 -8.83
CA GLN A 595 -30.64 -15.44 -8.66
C GLN A 595 -31.77 -15.88 -9.59
#